data_AF-A0A497PNM2-F1
#
_entry.id   AF-A0A497PNM2-F1
#
_cell.length_a   1.000
_cell.length_b   1.000
_cell.length_c   1.000
_cell.angle_alpha   90.00
_cell.angle_beta   90.00
_cell.angle_gamma   90.00
#
_symmetry.space_group_name_H-M   'P 1'
#
loop_
_entity.id
_entity.type
_entity.pdbx_description
1 polymer ?
#
loop_
_entity_poly.entity_id
_entity_poly.type
_entity_poly.pdbx_seq_one_letter_code
_entity_poly.pdbx_strand_id
1 'polypeptide(L)'
;MFGDILLDQTFARGIAEWMDAVSDPAAWKSSALARSTAGSFVPNWLRTIRKFTDPDKRETNLGDFSERLTAEFMNRVPGLSDNLPPAVTYFGEKPEIGYDTIMVFPESSDNKDMYLYHNLDRNGYAMKKPKPVISVNGEKIDLNTMVPDERGEGYAYYQYQIYLGQARKAAAKRTITSSAYQNAPWGKAGEGENGKPTRGDIIQAGMNGARMDALAKMEKTYTGTRLSELAKEERTKGTQEVHPIMPHVARDLERQGVKF
;
A
#
# COMPACT_ATOMS: atom_id res chain seq x y z
N MET A 1 -38.09 -3.39 -29.79
CA MET A 1 -38.33 -4.68 -29.12
C MET A 1 -37.26 -5.75 -29.39
N PHE A 2 -36.15 -5.48 -30.09
CA PHE A 2 -35.02 -6.43 -30.21
C PHE A 2 -33.85 -6.14 -29.24
N GLY A 3 -33.88 -5.01 -28.52
CA GLY A 3 -32.87 -4.64 -27.53
C GLY A 3 -33.03 -5.34 -26.17
N ASP A 4 -34.27 -5.54 -25.72
CA ASP A 4 -34.54 -6.13 -24.39
C ASP A 4 -34.18 -7.62 -24.30
N ILE A 5 -34.35 -8.37 -25.40
CA ILE A 5 -34.05 -9.82 -25.45
C ILE A 5 -32.53 -10.08 -25.50
N LEU A 6 -31.77 -9.21 -26.17
CA LEU A 6 -30.30 -9.30 -26.20
C LEU A 6 -29.65 -8.83 -24.88
N LEU A 7 -30.25 -7.83 -24.22
CA LEU A 7 -29.86 -7.42 -22.87
C LEU A 7 -30.14 -8.54 -21.85
N ASP A 8 -31.29 -9.21 -21.92
CA ASP A 8 -31.60 -10.31 -21.01
C ASP A 8 -30.71 -11.55 -21.20
N GLN A 9 -30.35 -11.91 -22.43
CA GLN A 9 -29.43 -13.03 -22.66
C GLN A 9 -27.99 -12.73 -22.24
N THR A 10 -27.49 -11.51 -22.50
CA THR A 10 -26.15 -11.12 -22.04
C THR A 10 -26.10 -10.95 -20.53
N PHE A 11 -27.18 -10.46 -19.92
CA PHE A 11 -27.33 -10.38 -18.47
C PHE A 11 -27.44 -11.75 -17.81
N ALA A 12 -28.31 -12.64 -18.31
CA ALA A 12 -28.46 -13.99 -17.79
C ALA A 12 -27.19 -14.83 -17.99
N ARG A 13 -26.51 -14.67 -19.13
CA ARG A 13 -25.19 -15.28 -19.35
C ARG A 13 -24.14 -14.69 -18.42
N GLY A 14 -24.16 -13.38 -18.17
CA GLY A 14 -23.31 -12.74 -17.18
C GLY A 14 -23.56 -13.23 -15.75
N ILE A 15 -24.83 -13.48 -15.38
CA ILE A 15 -25.19 -14.07 -14.09
C ILE A 15 -24.77 -15.54 -14.01
N ALA A 16 -24.95 -16.33 -15.07
CA ALA A 16 -24.54 -17.73 -15.10
C ALA A 16 -23.01 -17.86 -15.01
N GLU A 17 -22.27 -17.09 -15.81
CA GLU A 17 -20.80 -16.99 -15.72
C GLU A 17 -20.36 -16.48 -14.34
N TRP A 18 -21.16 -15.63 -13.68
CA TRP A 18 -20.93 -15.19 -12.30
C TRP A 18 -21.23 -16.28 -11.26
N MET A 19 -22.31 -17.05 -11.42
CA MET A 19 -22.61 -18.17 -10.51
C MET A 19 -21.55 -19.26 -10.64
N ASP A 20 -21.10 -19.54 -11.86
CA ASP A 20 -19.99 -20.46 -12.12
C ASP A 20 -18.71 -19.93 -11.46
N ALA A 21 -18.41 -18.64 -11.56
CA ALA A 21 -17.26 -18.00 -10.90
C ALA A 21 -17.28 -18.08 -9.36
N VAL A 22 -18.46 -17.95 -8.76
CA VAL A 22 -18.64 -18.09 -7.31
C VAL A 22 -18.47 -19.55 -6.88
N SER A 23 -18.93 -20.49 -7.71
CA SER A 23 -18.86 -21.92 -7.42
C SER A 23 -17.49 -22.56 -7.71
N ASP A 24 -16.75 -22.05 -8.69
CA ASP A 24 -15.40 -22.50 -9.08
C ASP A 24 -14.47 -21.31 -9.37
N PRO A 25 -13.84 -20.74 -8.32
CA PRO A 25 -12.96 -19.58 -8.44
C PRO A 25 -11.67 -19.85 -9.24
N ALA A 26 -11.28 -21.11 -9.39
CA ALA A 26 -10.04 -21.49 -10.07
C ALA A 26 -10.19 -21.37 -11.60
N ALA A 27 -11.36 -21.71 -12.14
CA ALA A 27 -11.69 -21.58 -13.56
C ALA A 27 -11.69 -20.11 -14.04
N TRP A 28 -12.02 -19.16 -13.15
CA TRP A 28 -11.95 -17.73 -13.44
C TRP A 28 -10.52 -17.25 -13.74
N LYS A 29 -9.56 -17.65 -12.90
CA LYS A 29 -8.17 -17.15 -12.96
C LYS A 29 -7.52 -17.41 -14.33
N SER A 30 -7.94 -18.47 -15.04
CA SER A 30 -7.40 -18.87 -16.33
C SER A 30 -8.08 -18.21 -17.55
N SER A 31 -9.33 -17.73 -17.43
CA SER A 31 -10.08 -17.16 -18.56
C SER A 31 -9.71 -15.68 -18.81
N ALA A 32 -9.14 -15.39 -19.98
CA ALA A 32 -8.86 -14.01 -20.41
C ALA A 32 -10.14 -13.20 -20.70
N LEU A 33 -11.22 -13.89 -21.09
CA LEU A 33 -12.50 -13.29 -21.46
C LEU A 33 -13.32 -12.92 -20.21
N ALA A 34 -13.31 -13.76 -19.16
CA ALA A 34 -13.91 -13.44 -17.87
C ALA A 34 -13.24 -12.24 -17.19
N ARG A 35 -11.91 -12.11 -17.34
CA ARG A 35 -11.16 -10.96 -16.81
C ARG A 35 -11.52 -9.63 -17.50
N SER A 36 -11.82 -9.64 -18.79
CA SER A 36 -12.13 -8.41 -19.55
C SER A 36 -13.58 -7.92 -19.39
N THR A 37 -14.54 -8.82 -19.17
CA THR A 37 -15.95 -8.45 -18.90
C THR A 37 -16.19 -8.09 -17.44
N ALA A 38 -15.52 -8.73 -16.48
CA ALA A 38 -15.79 -8.55 -15.06
C ALA A 38 -15.39 -7.19 -14.48
N GLY A 39 -14.37 -6.52 -15.01
CA GLY A 39 -13.98 -5.19 -14.56
C GLY A 39 -15.10 -4.14 -14.75
N SER A 40 -15.91 -4.35 -15.80
CA SER A 40 -16.88 -3.38 -16.34
C SER A 40 -18.34 -3.70 -15.95
N PHE A 41 -18.63 -4.92 -15.51
CA PHE A 41 -20.01 -5.41 -15.31
C PHE A 41 -20.33 -5.86 -13.87
N VAL A 42 -19.65 -5.34 -12.84
CA VAL A 42 -20.14 -5.53 -11.47
C VAL A 42 -21.24 -4.50 -11.20
N PRO A 43 -22.52 -4.92 -11.03
CA PRO A 43 -23.58 -3.97 -10.73
C PRO A 43 -23.35 -3.26 -9.38
N ASN A 44 -23.73 -1.98 -9.29
CA ASN A 44 -23.56 -1.21 -8.05
C ASN A 44 -24.28 -1.84 -6.83
N TRP A 45 -25.34 -2.62 -7.02
CA TRP A 45 -26.05 -3.30 -5.93
C TRP A 45 -25.19 -4.37 -5.25
N LEU A 46 -24.27 -5.05 -5.96
CA LEU A 46 -23.34 -6.00 -5.35
C LEU A 46 -22.37 -5.30 -4.39
N ARG A 47 -21.91 -4.08 -4.74
CA ARG A 47 -21.11 -3.25 -3.82
C ARG A 47 -21.89 -2.90 -2.55
N THR A 48 -23.20 -2.66 -2.68
CA THR A 48 -24.08 -2.38 -1.52
C THR A 48 -24.21 -3.61 -0.62
N ILE A 49 -24.48 -4.80 -1.19
CA ILE A 49 -24.57 -6.05 -0.43
C ILE A 49 -23.23 -6.36 0.25
N ARG A 50 -22.11 -6.22 -0.47
CA ARG A 50 -20.78 -6.43 0.12
C ARG A 50 -20.53 -5.52 1.30
N LYS A 51 -20.89 -4.24 1.22
CA LYS A 51 -20.75 -3.30 2.37
C LYS A 51 -21.61 -3.70 3.58
N PHE A 52 -22.73 -4.38 3.34
CA PHE A 52 -23.60 -4.87 4.40
C PHE A 52 -23.03 -6.13 5.08
N THR A 53 -22.45 -7.05 4.30
CA THR A 53 -21.88 -8.31 4.81
C THR A 53 -20.44 -8.17 5.32
N ASP A 54 -19.65 -7.31 4.70
CA ASP A 54 -18.25 -7.02 5.03
C ASP A 54 -18.07 -5.50 5.15
N PRO A 55 -18.10 -4.94 6.37
CA PRO A 55 -17.94 -3.51 6.58
C PRO A 55 -16.50 -3.04 6.33
N ASP A 56 -15.52 -3.94 6.44
CA ASP A 56 -14.11 -3.61 6.28
C ASP A 56 -13.75 -3.54 4.77
N LYS A 57 -12.94 -2.56 4.39
CA LYS A 57 -12.37 -2.52 3.04
C LYS A 57 -11.23 -3.53 2.95
N ARG A 58 -11.12 -4.24 1.82
CA ARG A 58 -10.06 -5.22 1.58
C ARG A 58 -8.96 -4.67 0.69
N GLU A 59 -7.73 -5.14 0.90
CA GLU A 59 -6.56 -4.77 0.10
C GLU A 59 -6.64 -5.42 -1.28
N THR A 60 -6.46 -4.62 -2.31
CA THR A 60 -6.46 -5.08 -3.70
C THR A 60 -5.09 -4.95 -4.35
N ASN A 61 -4.15 -4.25 -3.72
CA ASN A 61 -2.78 -4.12 -4.19
C ASN A 61 -1.89 -5.30 -3.75
N LEU A 62 -2.24 -6.51 -4.22
CA LEU A 62 -1.54 -7.75 -3.90
C LEU A 62 -0.41 -8.11 -4.88
N GLY A 63 -0.07 -7.25 -5.84
CA GLY A 63 1.07 -7.52 -6.73
C GLY A 63 0.87 -6.96 -8.12
N ASP A 64 0.97 -7.83 -9.12
CA ASP A 64 0.93 -7.46 -10.54
C ASP A 64 -0.48 -7.07 -11.01
N PHE A 65 -0.58 -6.47 -12.21
CA PHE A 65 -1.84 -5.95 -12.74
C PHE A 65 -2.97 -6.98 -12.75
N SER A 66 -2.68 -8.24 -13.10
CA SER A 66 -3.67 -9.32 -13.11
C SER A 66 -4.15 -9.71 -11.72
N GLU A 67 -3.26 -9.71 -10.72
CA GLU A 67 -3.61 -10.02 -9.34
C GLU A 67 -4.43 -8.89 -8.73
N ARG A 68 -4.08 -7.63 -9.06
CA ARG A 68 -4.86 -6.46 -8.68
C ARG A 68 -6.27 -6.50 -9.23
N LEU A 69 -6.43 -6.84 -10.51
CA LEU A 69 -7.74 -6.98 -11.14
C LEU A 69 -8.55 -8.10 -10.47
N THR A 70 -7.90 -9.23 -10.17
CA THR A 70 -8.54 -10.37 -9.50
C THR A 70 -8.96 -10.01 -8.08
N ALA A 71 -8.10 -9.36 -7.30
CA ALA A 71 -8.40 -8.91 -5.96
C ALA A 71 -9.48 -7.83 -5.96
N GLU A 72 -9.48 -6.91 -6.93
CA GLU A 72 -10.54 -5.92 -7.09
C GLU A 72 -11.88 -6.57 -7.43
N PHE A 73 -11.87 -7.62 -8.24
CA PHE A 73 -13.07 -8.41 -8.50
C PHE A 73 -13.55 -9.15 -7.25
N MET A 74 -12.67 -9.87 -6.55
CA MET A 74 -13.00 -10.58 -5.30
C MET A 74 -13.54 -9.61 -4.24
N ASN A 75 -12.97 -8.41 -4.13
CA ASN A 75 -13.42 -7.37 -3.22
C ASN A 75 -14.80 -6.79 -3.60
N ARG A 76 -15.35 -7.11 -4.77
CA ARG A 76 -16.71 -6.68 -5.18
C ARG A 76 -17.76 -7.77 -4.99
N VAL A 77 -17.35 -9.02 -4.77
CA VAL A 77 -18.24 -10.17 -4.65
C VAL A 77 -18.36 -10.59 -3.17
N PRO A 78 -19.56 -10.59 -2.58
CA PRO A 78 -19.77 -11.08 -1.22
C PRO A 78 -19.24 -12.52 -1.05
N GLY A 79 -18.54 -12.79 0.07
CA GLY A 79 -17.96 -14.11 0.39
C GLY A 79 -16.59 -14.39 -0.26
N LEU A 80 -16.28 -13.83 -1.43
CA LEU A 80 -14.93 -13.92 -2.01
C LEU A 80 -13.97 -12.89 -1.39
N SER A 81 -14.49 -11.77 -0.88
CA SER A 81 -13.72 -10.74 -0.18
C SER A 81 -13.07 -11.23 1.12
N ASP A 82 -13.60 -12.28 1.73
CA ASP A 82 -13.17 -12.77 3.04
C ASP A 82 -11.73 -13.34 3.02
N ASN A 83 -11.29 -13.78 1.83
CA ASN A 83 -9.93 -14.28 1.58
C ASN A 83 -8.91 -13.14 1.41
N LEU A 84 -9.34 -11.89 1.31
CA LEU A 84 -8.45 -10.75 1.18
C LEU A 84 -8.18 -10.13 2.55
N PRO A 85 -6.93 -9.75 2.87
CA PRO A 85 -6.65 -9.03 4.08
C PRO A 85 -7.32 -7.64 4.06
N PRO A 86 -7.63 -7.04 5.22
CA PRO A 86 -8.15 -5.68 5.28
C PRO A 86 -7.18 -4.68 4.65
N ALA A 87 -7.69 -3.64 4.01
CA ALA A 87 -6.87 -2.52 3.57
C ALA A 87 -6.42 -1.68 4.77
N VAL A 88 -5.27 -1.03 4.63
CA VAL A 88 -4.80 -0.04 5.61
C VAL A 88 -4.43 1.28 4.95
N THR A 89 -4.50 2.36 5.72
CA THR A 89 -4.05 3.70 5.32
C THR A 89 -2.53 3.76 5.23
N TYR A 90 -1.99 4.90 4.77
CA TYR A 90 -0.55 5.14 4.74
C TYR A 90 0.15 4.98 6.11
N PHE A 91 -0.57 5.30 7.20
CA PHE A 91 -0.10 5.15 8.57
C PHE A 91 -0.49 3.81 9.23
N GLY A 92 -0.96 2.84 8.44
CA GLY A 92 -1.20 1.47 8.93
C GLY A 92 -2.47 1.35 9.77
N GLU A 93 -3.40 2.28 9.62
CA GLU A 93 -4.67 2.30 10.34
C GLU A 93 -5.79 1.75 9.47
N LYS A 94 -6.90 1.37 10.09
CA LYS A 94 -8.11 0.99 9.33
C LYS A 94 -8.59 2.21 8.53
N PRO A 95 -8.87 2.06 7.23
CA PRO A 95 -9.37 3.15 6.41
C PRO A 95 -10.79 3.54 6.87
N GLU A 96 -11.04 4.85 6.97
CA GLU A 96 -12.39 5.35 7.18
C GLU A 96 -13.29 5.03 5.97
N ILE A 97 -14.60 4.91 6.22
CA ILE A 97 -15.59 4.64 5.18
C ILE A 97 -15.55 5.78 4.16
N GLY A 98 -15.07 5.47 2.96
CA GLY A 98 -14.86 6.48 1.92
C GLY A 98 -13.61 6.19 1.10
N TYR A 99 -12.45 6.07 1.76
CA TYR A 99 -11.09 5.90 1.18
C TYR A 99 -11.00 5.18 -0.18
N ASP A 100 -10.64 5.87 -1.25
CA ASP A 100 -10.21 5.20 -2.48
C ASP A 100 -8.87 4.49 -2.26
N THR A 101 -8.75 3.21 -2.65
CA THR A 101 -7.57 2.36 -2.39
C THR A 101 -6.28 2.90 -3.03
N ILE A 102 -6.44 3.77 -4.03
CA ILE A 102 -5.39 4.49 -4.75
C ILE A 102 -4.98 5.78 -4.00
N MET A 103 -5.90 6.41 -3.28
CA MET A 103 -5.63 7.67 -2.59
C MET A 103 -4.86 7.40 -1.30
N VAL A 104 -3.86 8.24 -1.05
CA VAL A 104 -2.97 8.10 0.12
C VAL A 104 -3.47 8.94 1.29
N PHE A 105 -4.35 9.91 1.02
CA PHE A 105 -4.91 10.85 1.97
C PHE A 105 -6.22 10.33 2.60
N PRO A 106 -6.46 10.63 3.89
CA PRO A 106 -7.77 10.47 4.50
C PRO A 106 -8.82 11.31 3.78
N GLU A 107 -10.03 10.77 3.66
CA GLU A 107 -11.15 11.51 3.05
C GLU A 107 -11.79 12.50 4.01
N SER A 108 -11.68 12.26 5.33
CA SER A 108 -12.21 13.17 6.33
C SER A 108 -11.18 14.21 6.73
N SER A 109 -11.56 15.49 6.66
CA SER A 109 -10.82 16.60 7.25
C SER A 109 -10.67 16.49 8.76
N ASP A 110 -11.51 15.69 9.41
CA ASP A 110 -11.57 15.56 10.87
C ASP A 110 -10.57 14.53 11.41
N ASN A 111 -9.85 13.83 10.52
CA ASN A 111 -8.82 12.90 10.95
C ASN A 111 -7.69 13.67 11.66
N LYS A 112 -7.41 13.30 12.91
CA LYS A 112 -6.45 13.98 13.79
C LYS A 112 -5.03 14.01 13.22
N ASP A 113 -4.71 13.15 12.28
CA ASP A 113 -3.41 13.06 11.64
C ASP A 113 -3.34 13.79 10.29
N MET A 114 -4.40 14.48 9.86
CA MET A 114 -4.40 15.28 8.62
C MET A 114 -3.26 16.29 8.57
N TYR A 115 -2.89 16.88 9.71
CA TYR A 115 -1.75 17.80 9.76
C TYR A 115 -0.43 17.11 9.36
N LEU A 116 -0.25 15.82 9.66
CA LEU A 116 0.93 15.07 9.24
C LEU A 116 0.94 14.90 7.72
N TYR A 117 -0.19 14.48 7.13
CA TYR A 117 -0.34 14.34 5.68
C TYR A 117 -0.04 15.65 4.95
N HIS A 118 -0.61 16.77 5.41
CA HIS A 118 -0.34 18.08 4.81
C HIS A 118 1.12 18.50 4.91
N ASN A 119 1.78 18.23 6.04
CA ASN A 119 3.20 18.57 6.18
C ASN A 119 4.09 17.66 5.32
N LEU A 120 3.77 16.37 5.16
CA LEU A 120 4.49 15.49 4.26
C LEU A 120 4.34 15.94 2.80
N ASP A 121 3.09 16.16 2.36
CA ASP A 121 2.78 16.56 0.98
C ASP A 121 3.34 17.94 0.62
N ARG A 122 3.13 18.94 1.46
CA ARG A 122 3.61 20.32 1.24
C ARG A 122 5.13 20.42 1.15
N ASN A 123 5.85 19.50 1.80
CA ASN A 123 7.32 19.42 1.73
C ASN A 123 7.81 18.36 0.73
N GLY A 124 6.95 17.94 -0.20
CA GLY A 124 7.31 17.09 -1.33
C GLY A 124 7.68 15.66 -0.96
N TYR A 125 7.31 15.18 0.23
CA TYR A 125 7.56 13.80 0.61
C TYR A 125 6.55 12.88 -0.08
N ALA A 126 7.05 12.00 -0.95
CA ALA A 126 6.21 11.10 -1.73
C ALA A 126 5.65 9.97 -0.87
N MET A 127 4.41 10.14 -0.40
CA MET A 127 3.70 9.11 0.34
C MET A 127 3.25 8.00 -0.63
N LYS A 128 3.93 6.85 -0.60
CA LYS A 128 3.59 5.67 -1.39
C LYS A 128 3.28 4.47 -0.48
N LYS A 129 2.25 3.72 -0.84
CA LYS A 129 2.03 2.39 -0.25
C LYS A 129 3.21 1.48 -0.62
N PRO A 130 3.69 0.61 0.32
CA PRO A 130 4.70 -0.37 -0.02
C PRO A 130 4.16 -1.34 -1.08
N LYS A 131 5.07 -2.05 -1.76
CA LYS A 131 4.72 -3.21 -2.59
C LYS A 131 4.83 -4.49 -1.75
N PRO A 132 4.11 -5.56 -2.11
CA PRO A 132 4.22 -6.86 -1.42
C PRO A 132 5.60 -7.50 -1.59
N VAL A 133 6.25 -7.30 -2.73
CA VAL A 133 7.64 -7.70 -2.94
C VAL A 133 8.56 -6.62 -2.38
N ILE A 134 9.29 -6.97 -1.32
CA ILE A 134 10.29 -6.10 -0.69
C ILE A 134 11.69 -6.64 -0.93
N SER A 135 12.68 -5.74 -0.98
CA SER A 135 14.08 -6.17 -0.91
C SER A 135 14.55 -6.09 0.53
N VAL A 136 15.20 -7.14 1.05
CA VAL A 136 15.79 -7.19 2.40
C VAL A 136 17.18 -7.79 2.27
N ASN A 137 18.21 -7.07 2.71
CA ASN A 137 19.62 -7.47 2.56
C ASN A 137 19.99 -7.93 1.11
N GLY A 138 19.43 -7.25 0.10
CA GLY A 138 19.66 -7.55 -1.33
C GLY A 138 18.81 -8.70 -1.91
N GLU A 139 18.13 -9.47 -1.07
CA GLU A 139 17.21 -10.54 -1.49
C GLU A 139 15.80 -9.98 -1.69
N LYS A 140 15.05 -10.48 -2.68
CA LYS A 140 13.65 -10.10 -2.90
C LYS A 140 12.72 -11.12 -2.24
N ILE A 141 11.88 -10.68 -1.33
CA ILE A 141 10.89 -11.49 -0.62
C ILE A 141 9.50 -11.01 -0.99
N ASP A 142 8.67 -11.91 -1.51
CA ASP A 142 7.24 -11.66 -1.70
C ASP A 142 6.48 -11.98 -0.40
N LEU A 143 6.00 -10.94 0.26
CA LEU A 143 5.26 -11.07 1.52
C LEU A 143 3.87 -11.70 1.37
N ASN A 144 3.35 -11.86 0.15
CA ASN A 144 2.06 -12.53 -0.05
C ASN A 144 2.19 -14.05 -0.08
N THR A 145 3.31 -14.57 -0.58
CA THR A 145 3.48 -15.99 -0.93
C THR A 145 4.65 -16.68 -0.22
N MET A 146 5.73 -15.96 0.10
CA MET A 146 6.96 -16.55 0.66
C MET A 146 7.00 -16.53 2.19
N VAL A 147 6.11 -15.77 2.84
CA VAL A 147 6.06 -15.65 4.30
C VAL A 147 4.74 -16.21 4.80
N PRO A 148 4.73 -17.41 5.39
CA PRO A 148 3.51 -18.03 5.87
C PRO A 148 2.92 -17.26 7.04
N ASP A 149 1.60 -17.14 7.06
CA ASP A 149 0.82 -16.55 8.16
C ASP A 149 -0.38 -17.45 8.44
N GLU A 150 -0.68 -17.70 9.72
CA GLU A 150 -1.77 -18.60 10.14
C GLU A 150 -3.15 -18.12 9.67
N ARG A 151 -3.29 -16.82 9.35
CA ARG A 151 -4.53 -16.22 8.87
C ARG A 151 -4.71 -16.33 7.36
N GLY A 152 -3.72 -16.83 6.62
CA GLY A 152 -3.76 -17.05 5.17
C GLY A 152 -2.84 -16.15 4.36
N GLU A 153 -2.89 -16.32 3.04
CA GLU A 153 -2.07 -15.59 2.07
C GLU A 153 -2.28 -14.07 2.18
N GLY A 154 -1.20 -13.31 2.00
CA GLY A 154 -1.23 -11.83 2.06
C GLY A 154 -1.29 -11.21 3.46
N TYR A 155 -1.50 -11.99 4.53
CA TYR A 155 -1.51 -11.44 5.90
C TYR A 155 -0.13 -10.97 6.38
N ALA A 156 0.96 -11.56 5.89
CA ALA A 156 2.30 -11.05 6.18
C ALA A 156 2.56 -9.69 5.53
N TYR A 157 2.09 -9.48 4.29
CA TYR A 157 2.11 -8.16 3.67
C TYR A 157 1.24 -7.14 4.42
N TYR A 158 0.03 -7.53 4.81
CA TYR A 158 -0.85 -6.71 5.65
C TYR A 158 -0.18 -6.26 6.95
N GLN A 159 0.46 -7.20 7.68
CA GLN A 159 1.18 -6.84 8.91
C GLN A 159 2.36 -5.92 8.66
N TYR A 160 3.09 -6.13 7.56
CA TYR A 160 4.15 -5.21 7.16
C TYR A 160 3.62 -3.80 6.90
N GLN A 161 2.48 -3.66 6.22
CA GLN A 161 1.85 -2.34 6.00
C GLN A 161 1.47 -1.67 7.33
N ILE A 162 0.91 -2.41 8.30
CA ILE A 162 0.61 -1.88 9.64
C ILE A 162 1.88 -1.40 10.33
N TYR A 163 2.89 -2.26 10.42
CA TYR A 163 4.13 -1.94 11.14
C TYR A 163 4.86 -0.76 10.51
N LEU A 164 4.95 -0.72 9.18
CA LEU A 164 5.54 0.37 8.43
C LEU A 164 4.75 1.67 8.60
N GLY A 165 3.42 1.60 8.52
CA GLY A 165 2.56 2.76 8.71
C GLY A 165 2.69 3.37 10.10
N GLN A 166 2.69 2.54 11.15
CA GLN A 166 2.89 3.01 12.52
C GLN A 166 4.27 3.64 12.74
N ALA A 167 5.32 3.01 12.18
CA ALA A 167 6.68 3.55 12.25
C ALA A 167 6.80 4.90 11.53
N ARG A 168 6.20 5.00 10.33
CA ARG A 168 6.09 6.25 9.55
C ARG A 168 5.36 7.34 10.32
N LYS A 169 4.23 7.01 10.96
CA LYS A 169 3.46 7.96 11.78
C LYS A 169 4.28 8.51 12.94
N ALA A 170 4.96 7.62 13.68
CA ALA A 170 5.81 8.00 14.80
C ALA A 170 6.99 8.86 14.34
N ALA A 171 7.66 8.48 13.24
CA ALA A 171 8.76 9.21 12.64
C ALA A 171 8.33 10.61 12.14
N ALA A 172 7.23 10.69 11.40
CA ALA A 172 6.67 11.95 10.91
C ALA A 172 6.31 12.88 12.07
N LYS A 173 5.61 12.37 13.09
CA LYS A 173 5.24 13.15 14.28
C LYS A 173 6.47 13.71 14.98
N ARG A 174 7.44 12.85 15.32
CA ARG A 174 8.70 13.25 15.98
C ARG A 174 9.42 14.33 15.18
N THR A 175 9.52 14.14 13.88
CA THR A 175 10.24 15.03 12.97
C THR A 175 9.56 16.39 12.84
N ILE A 176 8.25 16.42 12.58
CA ILE A 176 7.47 17.65 12.41
C ILE A 176 7.42 18.46 13.72
N THR A 177 7.45 17.81 14.88
CA THR A 177 7.51 18.51 16.18
C THR A 177 8.92 18.96 16.59
N SER A 178 9.96 18.59 15.84
CA SER A 178 11.34 18.91 16.21
C SER A 178 11.67 20.39 16.00
N SER A 179 12.56 20.94 16.81
CA SER A 179 13.06 22.32 16.65
C SER A 179 13.76 22.53 15.31
N ALA A 180 14.50 21.53 14.84
CA ALA A 180 15.15 21.55 13.53
C ALA A 180 14.13 21.78 12.40
N TYR A 181 13.02 21.03 12.42
CA TYR A 181 11.95 21.19 11.43
C TYR A 181 11.28 22.56 11.52
N GLN A 182 10.95 23.02 12.73
CA GLN A 182 10.25 24.29 12.92
C GLN A 182 11.08 25.50 12.46
N ASN A 183 12.41 25.43 12.62
CA ASN A 183 13.35 26.49 12.22
C ASN A 183 13.85 26.37 10.77
N ALA A 184 13.56 25.27 10.07
CA ALA A 184 13.96 25.10 8.68
C ALA A 184 13.00 25.82 7.71
N PRO A 185 13.52 26.37 6.59
CA PRO A 185 12.69 26.92 5.54
C PRO A 185 11.79 25.85 4.92
N TRP A 186 10.62 26.29 4.43
CA TRP A 186 9.77 25.44 3.60
C TRP A 186 10.49 25.09 2.30
N GLY A 187 10.31 23.86 1.83
CA GLY A 187 10.91 23.38 0.59
C GLY A 187 10.89 21.85 0.55
N LYS A 188 11.08 21.31 -0.65
CA LYS A 188 11.24 19.86 -0.84
C LYS A 188 12.67 19.46 -0.52
N ALA A 189 12.86 18.18 -0.22
CA ALA A 189 14.20 17.64 0.03
C ALA A 189 15.13 17.96 -1.16
N GLY A 190 16.31 18.49 -0.86
CA GLY A 190 17.34 18.91 -1.80
C GLY A 190 17.18 20.30 -2.41
N GLU A 191 16.09 21.02 -2.12
CA GLU A 191 15.90 22.41 -2.57
C GLU A 191 16.56 23.44 -1.63
N GLY A 192 17.39 23.00 -0.68
CA GLY A 192 18.02 23.86 0.31
C GLY A 192 19.05 24.81 -0.31
N GLU A 193 18.97 26.10 0.04
CA GLU A 193 19.96 27.10 -0.37
C GLU A 193 21.10 27.22 0.64
N ASN A 194 22.32 27.48 0.14
CA ASN A 194 23.50 27.76 0.97
C ASN A 194 23.79 26.68 2.03
N GLY A 195 23.51 25.42 1.71
CA GLY A 195 23.72 24.28 2.60
C GLY A 195 22.76 24.20 3.79
N LYS A 196 21.70 25.02 3.83
CA LYS A 196 20.67 24.93 4.87
C LYS A 196 19.63 23.88 4.48
N PRO A 197 19.37 22.86 5.33
CA PRO A 197 18.36 21.85 5.03
C PRO A 197 16.96 22.47 5.03
N THR A 198 16.13 22.05 4.09
CA THR A 198 14.69 22.37 4.08
C THR A 198 13.93 21.48 5.05
N ARG A 199 12.67 21.83 5.30
CA ARG A 199 11.70 20.95 5.97
C ARG A 199 11.55 19.59 5.28
N GLY A 200 11.61 19.55 3.94
CA GLY A 200 11.60 18.31 3.17
C GLY A 200 12.81 17.42 3.46
N ASP A 201 14.01 18.00 3.56
CA ASP A 201 15.24 17.27 3.91
C ASP A 201 15.13 16.63 5.30
N ILE A 202 14.63 17.42 6.26
CA ILE A 202 14.47 16.98 7.64
C ILE A 202 13.41 15.87 7.73
N ILE A 203 12.29 15.99 7.01
CA ILE A 203 11.28 14.93 6.89
C ILE A 203 11.92 13.66 6.30
N GLN A 204 12.63 13.77 5.18
CA GLN A 204 13.21 12.60 4.52
C GLN A 204 14.20 11.88 5.45
N ALA A 205 15.10 12.62 6.09
CA ALA A 205 16.03 12.07 7.07
C ALA A 205 15.31 11.41 8.26
N GLY A 206 14.27 12.06 8.79
CA GLY A 206 13.48 11.54 9.90
C GLY A 206 12.70 10.25 9.57
N MET A 207 12.36 10.05 8.29
CA MET A 207 11.58 8.91 7.81
C MET A 207 12.43 7.68 7.45
N ASN A 208 13.73 7.84 7.15
CA ASN A 208 14.62 6.75 6.72
C ASN A 208 14.69 5.56 7.71
N GLY A 209 14.43 5.79 9.00
CA GLY A 209 14.41 4.73 10.02
C GLY A 209 13.13 3.88 10.05
N ALA A 210 12.03 4.35 9.45
CA ALA A 210 10.72 3.73 9.61
C ALA A 210 10.64 2.31 9.05
N ARG A 211 11.34 2.03 7.93
CA ARG A 211 11.40 0.68 7.36
C ARG A 211 12.14 -0.28 8.29
N MET A 212 13.25 0.14 8.89
CA MET A 212 14.00 -0.70 9.82
C MET A 212 13.20 -1.01 11.09
N ASP A 213 12.46 -0.04 11.61
CA ASP A 213 11.55 -0.25 12.74
C ASP A 213 10.45 -1.26 12.38
N ALA A 214 9.92 -1.20 11.16
CA ALA A 214 8.92 -2.15 10.66
C ALA A 214 9.51 -3.56 10.50
N LEU A 215 10.71 -3.68 9.91
CA LEU A 215 11.42 -4.94 9.76
C LEU A 215 11.76 -5.57 11.11
N ALA A 216 12.12 -4.77 12.12
CA ALA A 216 12.36 -5.28 13.48
C ALA A 216 11.08 -5.86 14.13
N LYS A 217 9.90 -5.32 13.81
CA LYS A 217 8.61 -5.92 14.23
C LYS A 217 8.28 -7.18 13.42
N MET A 218 8.57 -7.19 12.12
CA MET A 218 8.42 -8.38 11.27
C MET A 218 9.33 -9.52 11.74
N GLU A 219 10.60 -9.25 12.08
CA GLU A 219 11.58 -10.19 12.64
C GLU A 219 10.99 -10.95 13.84
N LYS A 220 10.38 -10.21 14.76
CA LYS A 220 9.75 -10.77 15.96
C LYS A 220 8.48 -11.55 15.64
N THR A 221 7.65 -11.04 14.74
CA THR A 221 6.34 -11.63 14.41
C THR A 221 6.49 -12.94 13.63
N TYR A 222 7.42 -12.99 12.68
CA TYR A 222 7.63 -14.13 11.79
C TYR A 222 8.91 -14.88 12.14
N THR A 223 9.13 -15.15 13.42
CA THR A 223 10.34 -15.80 13.92
C THR A 223 10.55 -17.17 13.25
N GLY A 224 11.78 -17.46 12.82
CA GLY A 224 12.12 -18.72 12.16
C GLY A 224 11.83 -18.75 10.66
N THR A 225 11.30 -17.67 10.09
CA THR A 225 11.17 -17.52 8.63
C THR A 225 12.43 -16.90 8.03
N ARG A 226 12.62 -17.11 6.71
CA ARG A 226 13.69 -16.44 5.94
C ARG A 226 13.65 -14.92 6.06
N LEU A 227 12.45 -14.34 6.10
CA LEU A 227 12.27 -12.89 6.32
C LEU A 227 12.89 -12.45 7.64
N SER A 228 12.69 -13.21 8.74
CA SER A 228 13.23 -12.84 10.05
C SER A 228 14.75 -12.86 10.10
N GLU A 229 15.38 -13.83 9.43
CA GLU A 229 16.84 -13.92 9.32
C GLU A 229 17.40 -12.72 8.55
N LEU A 230 16.83 -12.43 7.37
CA LEU A 230 17.25 -11.30 6.54
C LEU A 230 17.06 -9.96 7.24
N ALA A 231 15.93 -9.77 7.94
CA ALA A 231 15.66 -8.56 8.71
C ALA A 231 16.68 -8.37 9.85
N LYS A 232 17.05 -9.46 10.54
CA LYS A 232 18.07 -9.44 11.60
C LYS A 232 19.46 -9.12 11.04
N GLU A 233 19.83 -9.70 9.90
CA GLU A 233 21.09 -9.41 9.20
C GLU A 233 21.16 -7.94 8.77
N GLU A 234 20.11 -7.42 8.13
CA GLU A 234 20.03 -6.03 7.68
C GLU A 234 20.16 -5.06 8.85
N ARG A 235 19.49 -5.36 9.97
CA ARG A 235 19.58 -4.59 11.22
C ARG A 235 20.98 -4.61 11.83
N THR A 236 21.66 -5.75 11.76
CA THR A 236 23.03 -5.89 12.29
C THR A 236 24.05 -5.16 11.42
N LYS A 237 23.85 -5.14 10.10
CA LYS A 237 24.68 -4.38 9.15
C LYS A 237 24.47 -2.87 9.24
N GLY A 238 23.34 -2.42 9.79
CA GLY A 238 23.02 -1.00 9.93
C GLY A 238 22.78 -0.29 8.60
N THR A 239 22.38 -1.02 7.55
CA THR A 239 22.02 -0.42 6.26
C THR A 239 20.79 0.45 6.44
N GLN A 240 20.94 1.76 6.25
CA GLN A 240 19.82 2.68 6.23
C GLN A 240 19.20 2.67 4.84
N GLU A 241 17.87 2.55 4.76
CA GLU A 241 17.17 2.76 3.49
C GLU A 241 17.29 4.25 3.15
N VAL A 242 17.96 4.56 2.05
CA VAL A 242 17.96 5.91 1.49
C VAL A 242 16.69 6.01 0.66
N HIS A 243 15.70 6.76 1.14
CA HIS A 243 14.53 7.06 0.31
C HIS A 243 14.99 7.68 -1.01
N PRO A 244 14.44 7.24 -2.16
CA PRO A 244 14.89 7.72 -3.45
C PRO A 244 14.74 9.24 -3.50
N ILE A 245 15.87 9.91 -3.61
CA ILE A 245 15.93 11.34 -3.89
C ILE A 245 15.17 11.58 -5.19
N MET A 246 14.38 12.67 -5.27
CA MET A 246 13.64 12.93 -6.49
C MET A 246 14.60 13.02 -7.69
N PRO A 247 14.27 12.47 -8.86
CA PRO A 247 15.23 12.35 -9.97
C PRO A 247 15.85 13.66 -10.48
N HIS A 248 15.23 14.82 -10.20
CA HIS A 248 15.80 16.13 -10.51
C HIS A 248 16.82 16.55 -9.45
N VAL A 249 16.53 16.34 -8.17
CA VAL A 249 17.45 16.59 -7.07
C VAL A 249 18.69 15.69 -7.16
N ALA A 250 18.52 14.42 -7.51
CA ALA A 250 19.65 13.52 -7.74
C ALA A 250 20.56 14.05 -8.86
N ARG A 251 19.98 14.54 -9.97
CA ARG A 251 20.70 15.15 -11.08
C ARG A 251 21.40 16.45 -10.69
N ASP A 252 20.79 17.29 -9.87
CA ASP A 252 21.39 18.54 -9.43
C ASP A 252 22.54 18.30 -8.44
N LEU A 253 22.43 17.29 -7.57
CA LEU A 253 23.50 16.87 -6.68
C LEU A 253 24.67 16.20 -7.45
N GLU A 254 24.37 15.40 -8.48
CA GLU A 254 25.40 14.90 -9.40
C GLU A 254 26.14 16.03 -10.13
N ARG A 255 25.43 17.08 -10.57
CA ARG A 255 26.02 18.29 -11.17
C ARG A 255 26.92 19.06 -10.19
N GLN A 256 26.64 18.96 -8.89
CA GLN A 256 27.46 19.53 -7.82
C GLN A 256 28.62 18.61 -7.39
N GLY A 257 28.80 17.46 -8.05
CA GLY A 257 29.90 16.52 -7.79
C GLY A 257 29.66 15.54 -6.64
N VAL A 258 28.43 15.46 -6.11
CA VAL A 258 28.07 14.48 -5.09
C VAL A 258 27.74 13.15 -5.77
N LYS A 259 28.44 12.07 -5.41
CA LYS A 259 28.17 10.70 -5.88
C LYS A 259 27.35 9.96 -4.82
N PHE A 260 26.24 9.34 -5.24
CA PHE A 260 25.36 8.51 -4.41
C PHE A 260 25.76 7.04 -4.47
#